data_AF-A0A0E0XZV7-F1
#
_entry.id   AF-A0A0E0XZV7-F1
#
_cell.length_a   1.000
_cell.length_b   1.000
_cell.length_c   1.000
_cell.angle_alpha   90.00
_cell.angle_beta   90.00
_cell.angle_gamma   90.00
#
_symmetry.space_group_name_H-M   'P 1'
#
loop_
_entity.id
_entity.type
_entity.pdbx_description
1 polymer ?
#
loop_
_entity_poly.entity_id
_entity_poly.type
_entity_poly.pdbx_seq_one_letter_code
_entity_poly.pdbx_strand_id
1 'polypeptide(L)'
;MKRIAILLILFFSTIVFAKPKSDNGDLKGLQELMITSKFAGMCGTIKQMATFQESTKMPGGDEFLQRFLTTEQARLGMNPQEFLEACQKSISAYTNYYNLTSDK
;
A
#
# COMPACT_ATOMS: atom_id res chain seq x y z
N MET A 1 9.27 26.05 51.74
CA MET A 1 9.29 24.75 51.02
C MET A 1 8.10 24.51 50.11
N LYS A 2 6.84 24.78 50.53
CA LYS A 2 5.63 24.61 49.68
C LYS A 2 5.62 25.41 48.36
N ARG A 3 6.19 26.62 48.34
CA ARG A 3 6.27 27.47 47.13
C ARG A 3 7.34 27.03 46.13
N ILE A 4 8.39 26.33 46.58
CA ILE A 4 9.45 25.79 45.71
C ILE A 4 8.95 24.53 45.00
N ALA A 5 8.11 23.73 45.67
CA ALA A 5 7.48 22.55 45.07
C ALA A 5 6.53 22.89 43.90
N ILE A 6 5.85 24.03 43.94
CA ILE A 6 4.93 24.47 42.87
C ILE A 6 5.71 24.92 41.63
N LEU A 7 6.87 25.56 41.81
CA LEU A 7 7.73 25.99 40.70
C LEU A 7 8.36 24.80 39.96
N LEU A 8 8.71 23.71 40.66
CA LEU A 8 9.26 22.50 40.04
C LEU A 8 8.25 21.72 39.19
N ILE A 9 6.95 21.79 39.49
CA ILE A 9 5.89 21.12 38.73
C ILE A 9 5.62 21.85 37.39
N LEU A 10 5.82 23.16 37.33
CA LEU A 10 5.66 23.96 36.10
C LEU A 10 6.81 23.78 35.10
N PHE A 11 7.99 23.32 35.53
CA PHE A 11 9.09 23.00 34.62
C PHE A 11 8.97 21.59 34.00
N PHE A 12 8.10 20.73 34.53
CA PHE A 12 7.90 19.37 33.99
C PHE A 12 6.93 19.31 32.81
N SER A 13 6.16 20.38 32.54
CA SER A 13 5.19 20.41 31.44
C SER A 13 5.80 20.66 30.06
N THR A 14 7.10 20.93 29.93
CA THR A 14 7.74 21.21 28.63
C THR A 14 8.42 19.99 27.98
N ILE A 15 8.30 18.78 28.54
CA ILE A 15 8.96 17.58 27.97
C ILE A 15 8.07 16.85 26.94
N VAL A 16 6.82 17.26 26.72
CA VAL A 16 5.92 16.55 25.80
C VAL A 16 5.99 17.17 24.41
N PHE A 17 6.43 16.37 23.44
CA PHE A 17 6.71 16.64 22.02
C PHE A 17 8.13 17.14 21.69
N ALA A 18 9.13 16.31 22.00
CA ALA A 18 10.17 16.11 20.99
C ALA A 18 9.49 15.63 19.71
N LYS A 19 9.21 16.54 18.76
CA LYS A 19 8.80 16.18 17.40
C LYS A 19 9.89 15.24 16.89
N PRO A 20 9.64 13.94 16.68
CA PRO A 20 10.64 13.12 16.01
C PRO A 20 10.96 13.85 14.70
N LYS A 21 12.24 14.11 14.44
CA LYS A 21 12.67 14.42 13.08
C LYS A 21 12.25 13.20 12.27
N SER A 22 11.10 13.26 11.61
CA SER A 22 10.76 12.29 10.58
C SER A 22 11.85 12.48 9.54
N ASP A 23 12.81 11.58 9.53
CA ASP A 23 13.70 11.48 8.39
C ASP A 23 12.76 11.25 7.19
N ASN A 24 12.75 12.15 6.21
CA ASN A 24 11.80 12.08 5.10
C ASN A 24 11.90 10.73 4.35
N GLY A 25 13.00 9.98 4.55
CA GLY A 25 13.18 8.61 4.10
C GLY A 25 12.16 7.61 4.66
N ASP A 26 11.74 7.74 5.92
CA ASP A 26 10.83 6.79 6.55
C ASP A 26 9.38 6.97 6.04
N LEU A 27 8.96 8.22 5.85
CA LEU A 27 7.66 8.55 5.24
C LEU A 27 7.63 8.16 3.75
N LYS A 28 8.74 8.38 3.02
CA LYS A 28 8.85 7.99 1.62
C LYS A 28 8.81 6.48 1.45
N GLY A 29 9.53 5.72 2.29
CA GLY A 29 9.49 4.26 2.28
C GLY A 29 8.09 3.70 2.58
N LEU A 30 7.39 4.29 3.55
CA LEU A 30 6.00 3.92 3.85
C LEU A 30 5.06 4.23 2.67
N GLN A 31 5.19 5.39 2.04
CA GLN A 31 4.39 5.76 0.88
C GLN A 31 4.63 4.81 -0.30
N GLU A 32 5.89 4.47 -0.58
CA GLU A 32 6.26 3.52 -1.63
C GLU A 32 5.69 2.12 -1.35
N LEU A 33 5.74 1.67 -0.10
CA LEU A 33 5.14 0.40 0.32
C LEU A 33 3.61 0.42 0.15
N MET A 34 2.94 1.52 0.50
CA MET A 34 1.49 1.67 0.34
C MET A 34 1.07 1.67 -1.13
N ILE A 35 1.83 2.34 -2.00
CA ILE A 35 1.56 2.34 -3.45
C ILE A 35 1.76 0.93 -4.01
N THR A 36 2.85 0.27 -3.61
CA THR A 36 3.18 -1.10 -4.02
C THR A 36 2.10 -2.09 -3.60
N SER A 37 1.66 -2.04 -2.34
CA SER A 37 0.62 -2.94 -1.81
C SER A 37 -0.74 -2.70 -2.47
N LYS A 38 -1.12 -1.43 -2.70
CA LYS A 38 -2.33 -1.09 -3.43
C LYS A 38 -2.33 -1.69 -4.84
N PHE A 39 -1.23 -1.55 -5.56
CA PHE A 39 -1.12 -2.07 -6.93
C PHE A 39 -1.10 -3.60 -6.95
N ALA A 40 -0.34 -4.24 -6.05
CA ALA A 40 -0.31 -5.70 -5.92
C ALA A 40 -1.70 -6.27 -5.60
N GLY A 41 -2.45 -5.62 -4.71
CA GLY A 41 -3.82 -5.99 -4.36
C GLY A 41 -4.76 -5.94 -5.57
N MET A 42 -4.71 -4.85 -6.35
CA MET A 42 -5.49 -4.72 -7.59
C MET A 42 -5.20 -5.87 -8.56
N CYS A 43 -3.92 -6.18 -8.81
CA CYS A 43 -3.52 -7.28 -9.69
C CYS A 43 -3.99 -8.65 -9.15
N GLY A 44 -3.95 -8.84 -7.84
CA GLY A 44 -4.49 -10.03 -7.17
C GLY A 44 -5.99 -10.18 -7.38
N THR A 45 -6.77 -9.11 -7.23
CA THR A 45 -8.21 -9.12 -7.50
C THR A 45 -8.52 -9.41 -8.97
N ILE A 46 -7.78 -8.80 -9.91
CA ILE A 46 -7.96 -9.09 -11.35
C ILE A 46 -7.72 -10.56 -11.65
N LYS A 47 -6.66 -11.16 -11.09
CA LYS A 47 -6.40 -12.60 -11.22
C LYS A 47 -7.55 -13.44 -10.66
N GLN A 48 -8.07 -13.10 -9.48
CA GLN A 48 -9.20 -13.81 -8.89
C GLN A 48 -10.46 -13.72 -9.75
N MET A 49 -10.77 -12.55 -10.31
CA MET A 49 -11.89 -12.40 -11.24
C MET A 49 -11.71 -13.27 -12.48
N ALA A 50 -10.50 -13.32 -13.06
CA ALA A 50 -10.19 -14.18 -14.20
C ALA A 50 -10.37 -15.67 -13.87
N THR A 51 -9.83 -16.14 -12.75
CA THR A 51 -10.00 -17.54 -12.31
C THR A 51 -11.45 -17.87 -11.99
N PHE A 52 -12.18 -16.95 -11.35
CA PHE A 52 -13.61 -17.11 -11.09
C PHE A 52 -14.39 -17.24 -12.40
N GLN A 53 -14.10 -16.40 -13.38
CA GLN A 53 -14.77 -16.45 -14.66
C GLN A 53 -14.40 -17.72 -15.46
N GLU A 54 -13.13 -18.15 -15.39
CA GLU A 54 -12.67 -19.38 -16.04
C GLU A 54 -13.46 -20.61 -15.56
N SER A 55 -13.76 -20.67 -14.26
CA SER A 55 -14.49 -21.77 -13.63
C SER A 55 -16.02 -21.65 -13.74
N THR A 56 -16.56 -20.44 -13.56
CA THR A 56 -18.01 -20.22 -13.46
C THR A 56 -18.66 -20.04 -14.82
N LYS A 57 -17.91 -19.54 -15.82
CA LYS A 57 -18.41 -19.23 -17.16
C LYS A 57 -19.68 -18.36 -17.12
N MET A 58 -19.67 -17.34 -16.25
CA MET A 58 -20.80 -16.43 -16.12
C MET A 58 -21.04 -15.73 -17.46
N PRO A 59 -22.30 -15.66 -17.95
CA PRO A 59 -22.61 -14.95 -19.18
C PRO A 59 -22.08 -13.51 -19.17
N GLY A 60 -21.32 -13.14 -20.19
CA GLY A 60 -20.70 -11.81 -20.32
C GLY A 60 -19.46 -11.55 -19.45
N GLY A 61 -19.01 -12.51 -18.64
CA GLY A 61 -17.88 -12.29 -17.73
C GLY A 61 -16.53 -12.03 -18.42
N ASP A 62 -16.28 -12.66 -19.58
CA ASP A 62 -15.05 -12.43 -20.35
C ASP A 62 -15.03 -11.00 -20.93
N GLU A 63 -16.16 -10.53 -21.45
CA GLU A 63 -16.31 -9.15 -21.95
C GLU A 63 -16.13 -8.14 -20.81
N PHE A 64 -16.75 -8.40 -19.65
CA PHE A 64 -16.59 -7.58 -18.46
C PHE A 64 -15.12 -7.47 -18.06
N LEU A 65 -14.41 -8.59 -17.95
CA LEU A 65 -13.00 -8.63 -17.58
C LEU A 65 -12.14 -7.84 -18.55
N GLN A 66 -12.35 -8.02 -19.85
CA GLN A 66 -11.62 -7.28 -20.88
C GLN A 66 -11.86 -5.78 -20.74
N ARG A 67 -13.12 -5.35 -20.64
CA ARG A 67 -13.48 -3.92 -20.52
C ARG A 67 -12.95 -3.29 -19.24
N PHE A 68 -13.05 -4.02 -18.12
CA PHE A 68 -12.53 -3.58 -16.84
C PHE A 68 -11.01 -3.38 -16.92
N LEU A 69 -10.28 -4.37 -17.43
CA LEU A 69 -8.82 -4.30 -17.54
C LEU A 69 -8.39 -3.17 -18.48
N THR A 70 -9.05 -3.01 -19.64
CA THR A 70 -8.77 -1.88 -20.56
C THR A 70 -9.04 -0.52 -19.89
N THR A 71 -10.11 -0.41 -19.11
CA THR A 71 -10.43 0.83 -18.38
C THR A 71 -9.37 1.16 -17.34
N GLU A 72 -8.89 0.17 -16.58
CA GLU A 72 -7.85 0.37 -15.57
C GLU A 72 -6.50 0.72 -16.20
N GLN A 73 -6.13 0.09 -17.32
CA GLN A 73 -4.95 0.46 -18.11
C GLN A 73 -5.03 1.93 -18.56
N ALA A 74 -6.16 2.34 -19.15
CA ALA A 74 -6.38 3.72 -19.57
C ALA A 74 -6.35 4.72 -18.40
N ARG A 75 -6.99 4.37 -17.27
CA ARG A 75 -6.99 5.19 -16.05
C ARG A 75 -5.58 5.43 -15.51
N LEU A 76 -4.69 4.46 -15.68
CA LEU A 76 -3.29 4.52 -15.24
C LEU A 76 -2.35 5.07 -16.32
N GLY A 77 -2.84 5.32 -17.53
CA GLY A 77 -2.01 5.76 -18.66
C GLY A 77 -0.98 4.71 -19.09
N MET A 78 -1.29 3.42 -18.89
CA MET A 78 -0.40 2.30 -19.19
C MET A 78 -0.91 1.53 -20.41
N ASN A 79 0.02 1.04 -21.22
CA ASN A 79 -0.29 0.00 -22.20
C ASN A 79 -0.37 -1.39 -21.52
N PRO A 80 -0.85 -2.44 -22.22
CA PRO A 80 -1.01 -3.77 -21.63
C PRO A 80 0.28 -4.37 -21.06
N GLN A 81 1.41 -4.19 -21.76
CA GLN A 81 2.70 -4.73 -21.34
C GLN A 81 3.21 -4.03 -20.08
N GLU A 82 3.13 -2.71 -20.03
CA GLU A 82 3.49 -1.90 -18.86
C GLU A 82 2.66 -2.29 -17.63
N PHE A 83 1.36 -2.49 -17.83
CA PHE A 83 0.45 -2.89 -16.75
C PHE A 83 0.83 -4.28 -16.19
N LEU A 84 1.11 -5.25 -17.06
CA LEU A 84 1.53 -6.59 -16.65
C LEU A 84 2.88 -6.56 -15.90
N GLU A 85 3.84 -5.79 -16.40
CA GLU A 85 5.13 -5.62 -15.74
C GLU A 85 4.98 -4.94 -14.38
N ALA A 86 4.13 -3.92 -14.26
CA ALA A 86 3.83 -3.27 -13.00
C ALA A 86 3.15 -4.24 -12.01
N CYS A 87 2.26 -5.11 -12.50
CA CYS A 87 1.67 -6.17 -11.68
C CYS A 87 2.74 -7.14 -11.17
N GLN A 88 3.62 -7.62 -12.03
CA GLN A 88 4.66 -8.56 -11.64
C GLN A 88 5.66 -7.93 -10.64
N LYS A 89 6.09 -6.69 -10.90
CA LYS A 89 6.99 -5.94 -10.01
C LYS A 89 6.36 -5.69 -8.65
N SER A 90 5.12 -5.21 -8.61
CA SER A 90 4.43 -4.88 -7.36
C SER A 90 4.13 -6.12 -6.51
N ILE A 91 3.69 -7.23 -7.12
CA ILE A 91 3.45 -8.49 -6.42
C ILE A 91 4.75 -9.03 -5.82
N SER A 92 5.84 -9.02 -6.59
CA SER A 92 7.16 -9.45 -6.12
C SER A 92 7.65 -8.59 -4.95
N ALA A 93 7.60 -7.27 -5.09
CA ALA A 93 7.99 -6.34 -4.03
C ALA A 93 7.14 -6.53 -2.77
N TYR A 94 5.81 -6.60 -2.90
CA TYR A 94 4.91 -6.86 -1.79
C TYR A 94 5.21 -8.18 -1.09
N THR A 95 5.46 -9.25 -1.84
CA THR A 95 5.77 -10.58 -1.29
C THR A 95 7.07 -10.57 -0.51
N ASN A 96 8.09 -9.90 -1.03
CA ASN A 96 9.37 -9.74 -0.33
C ASN A 96 9.19 -8.97 0.98
N TYR A 97 8.45 -7.86 0.96
CA TYR A 97 8.13 -7.12 2.19
C TYR A 97 7.34 -7.96 3.19
N TYR A 98 6.31 -8.67 2.73
CA TYR A 98 5.50 -9.54 3.58
C TYR A 98 6.38 -10.58 4.29
N ASN A 99 7.19 -11.33 3.53
CA ASN A 99 8.08 -12.36 4.06
C ASN A 99 9.08 -11.82 5.09
N LEU A 100 9.69 -10.65 4.82
CA LEU A 100 10.61 -10.00 5.76
C LEU A 100 9.94 -9.58 7.08
N THR A 101 8.64 -9.32 7.05
CA THR A 101 7.87 -8.91 8.24
C THR A 101 7.16 -10.05 8.95
N SER A 102 6.90 -11.16 8.26
CA SER A 102 6.21 -12.34 8.80
C SER A 102 7.14 -13.33 9.50
N ASP A 103 8.46 -13.25 9.29
CA ASP A 103 9.48 -14.07 9.98
C ASP A 103 9.80 -13.56 11.41
N LYS A 104 8.86 -12.89 12.08
CA LYS A 104 8.96 -12.46 13.49
C LYS A 104 7.91 -13.12 14.37
#